data_AF-A0A8D1E8G0-F1
#
_entry.id   AF-A0A8D1E8G0-F1
#
_cell.length_a   1.000
_cell.length_b   1.000
_cell.length_c   1.000
_cell.angle_alpha   90.00
_cell.angle_beta   90.00
_cell.angle_gamma   90.00
#
_symmetry.space_group_name_H-M   'P 1'
#
loop_
_entity.id
_entity.type
_entity.pdbx_description
1 polymer ?
#
loop_
_entity_poly.entity_id
_entity_poly.type
_entity_poly.pdbx_seq_one_letter_code
_entity_poly.pdbx_strand_id
1 'polypeptide(L)'
;MNPQCARCGKVVYPTEKVNCLDKYWHKGCFHCEVCKMALNMNNYKGYEKKPYCNAHYPKQSFTTVADTPENLRLKQQSELQSQVKYKRDFEESKGRGFSIVTDTPELQRLKRTQEQISNVKYHEDFEKTKGRGFTPVVDDPVTERVRKNTQVVSDAAYKGVHPHIVEMDRRPGIIVAPVLP
;
A
#
# COMPACT_ATOMS: atom_id res chain seq x y z
N MET A 1 35.31 63.38 24.65
CA MET A 1 34.22 62.66 25.35
C MET A 1 34.84 61.72 26.37
N ASN A 2 34.31 61.70 27.60
CA ASN A 2 34.83 60.81 28.63
C ASN A 2 34.36 59.37 28.38
N PRO A 3 35.23 58.35 28.53
CA PRO A 3 34.85 56.96 28.27
C PRO A 3 33.78 56.50 29.26
N GLN A 4 32.72 55.89 28.75
CA GLN A 4 31.60 55.38 29.55
C GLN A 4 31.69 53.86 29.69
N CYS A 5 31.26 53.35 30.84
CA CYS A 5 31.21 51.92 31.09
C CYS A 5 30.05 51.27 30.33
N ALA A 6 30.35 50.22 29.57
CA ALA A 6 29.34 49.46 28.83
C ALA A 6 28.28 48.74 29.68
N ARG A 7 28.53 48.56 30.98
CA ARG A 7 27.59 47.90 31.91
C ARG A 7 26.72 48.88 32.69
N CYS A 8 27.34 49.91 33.28
CA CYS A 8 26.66 50.82 34.20
C CYS A 8 26.43 52.22 33.62
N GLY A 9 26.95 52.52 32.42
CA GLY A 9 26.80 53.81 31.74
C GLY A 9 27.59 54.97 32.38
N LYS A 10 28.16 54.77 33.58
CA LYS A 10 28.92 55.79 34.30
C LYS A 10 30.29 56.02 33.65
N VAL A 11 30.83 57.23 33.84
CA VAL A 11 32.17 57.58 33.38
C VAL A 11 33.22 56.67 34.05
N VAL A 12 34.20 56.24 33.27
CA VAL A 12 35.30 55.40 33.72
C VAL A 12 36.57 56.25 33.80
N TYR A 13 37.14 56.35 35.00
CA TYR A 13 38.39 57.10 35.20
C TYR A 13 39.61 56.26 34.77
N PRO A 14 40.73 56.91 34.37
CA PRO A 14 41.93 56.22 33.89
C PRO A 14 42.51 55.15 34.81
N THR A 15 42.33 55.27 36.13
CA THR A 15 42.83 54.32 37.14
C THR A 15 42.02 53.01 37.19
N GLU A 16 40.73 53.07 36.87
CA GLU A 16 39.79 51.94 36.97
C GLU A 16 39.36 51.39 35.61
N LYS A 17 39.94 51.91 34.52
CA LYS A 17 39.57 51.51 33.16
C LYS A 17 40.06 50.10 32.83
N VAL A 18 39.13 49.29 32.33
CA VAL A 18 39.40 48.02 31.66
C VAL A 18 38.87 48.15 30.23
N ASN A 19 39.75 47.98 29.25
CA ASN A 19 39.39 48.00 27.84
C ASN A 19 39.15 46.56 27.34
N CYS A 20 37.97 46.29 26.80
CA CYS A 20 37.59 44.96 26.32
C CYS A 20 36.52 45.09 25.22
N LEU A 21 36.72 44.38 24.10
CA LEU A 21 35.78 44.31 22.97
C LEU A 21 35.35 45.71 22.47
N ASP A 22 36.35 46.58 22.28
CA ASP A 22 36.20 47.98 21.84
C ASP A 22 35.32 48.85 22.75
N LYS A 23 35.16 48.46 24.02
CA LYS A 23 34.38 49.16 25.04
C LYS A 23 35.16 49.31 26.34
N TYR A 24 34.78 50.33 27.12
CA TYR A 24 35.35 50.57 28.44
C TYR A 24 34.47 49.97 29.54
N TRP A 25 35.11 49.45 30.57
CA TRP A 25 34.47 48.82 31.73
C TRP A 25 35.17 49.27 33.01
N HIS A 26 34.44 49.35 34.13
CA HIS A 26 35.09 49.43 35.45
C HIS A 26 35.63 48.06 35.84
N LYS A 27 36.73 48.02 36.61
CA LYS A 27 37.29 46.78 37.18
C LYS A 27 36.23 45.92 37.89
N GLY A 28 35.33 46.53 38.67
CA GLY A 28 34.23 45.82 39.34
C GLY A 28 32.99 45.55 38.48
N CYS A 29 32.86 46.22 37.33
CA CYS A 29 31.75 46.00 36.40
C CYS A 29 32.03 44.86 35.40
N PHE A 30 33.27 44.38 35.32
CA PHE A 30 33.65 43.35 34.37
C PHE A 30 33.26 41.96 34.88
N HIS A 31 32.12 41.45 34.42
CA HIS A 31 31.56 40.17 34.85
C HIS A 31 31.05 39.33 33.69
N CYS A 32 30.92 38.02 33.89
CA CYS A 32 30.27 37.13 32.93
C CYS A 32 28.75 37.38 32.86
N GLU A 33 28.18 37.46 31.66
CA GLU A 33 26.73 37.64 31.47
C GLU A 33 25.90 36.50 32.10
N VAL A 34 26.43 35.26 32.05
CA VAL A 34 25.71 34.07 32.52
C VAL A 34 25.85 33.87 34.03
N CYS A 35 27.08 33.86 34.54
CA CYS A 35 27.34 33.53 35.95
C CYS A 35 27.65 34.72 36.85
N LYS A 36 27.70 35.96 36.31
CA LYS A 36 28.02 37.20 37.04
C LYS A 36 29.36 37.19 37.81
N MET A 37 30.19 36.18 37.60
CA MET A 37 31.53 36.08 38.18
C MET A 37 32.40 37.22 37.65
N ALA A 38 33.15 37.86 38.54
CA ALA A 38 34.10 38.90 38.16
C ALA A 38 35.16 38.29 37.23
N LEU A 39 35.28 38.86 36.04
CA LEU A 39 36.28 38.48 35.06
C LEU A 39 37.48 39.42 35.21
N ASN A 40 38.62 39.01 34.69
CA ASN A 40 39.80 39.86 34.55
C ASN A 40 40.27 39.83 33.09
N MET A 41 41.22 40.69 32.74
CA MET A 41 41.74 40.76 31.37
C MET A 41 42.30 39.41 30.87
N ASN A 42 42.80 38.57 31.78
CA ASN A 42 43.47 37.31 31.44
C ASN A 42 42.51 36.10 31.33
N ASN A 43 41.32 36.17 31.92
CA ASN A 43 40.42 35.02 32.12
C ASN A 43 39.03 35.22 31.50
N TYR A 44 38.90 36.19 30.59
CA TYR A 44 37.65 36.42 29.86
C TYR A 44 37.76 35.90 28.43
N LYS A 45 36.63 35.42 27.90
CA LYS A 45 36.45 35.18 26.47
C LYS A 45 35.36 36.09 25.94
N GLY A 46 35.62 36.77 24.84
CA GLY A 46 34.67 37.66 24.20
C GLY A 46 33.85 36.93 23.15
N TYR A 47 32.53 36.99 23.26
CA TYR A 47 31.60 36.54 22.23
C TYR A 47 30.58 37.67 21.99
N GLU A 48 30.31 38.03 20.74
CA GLU A 48 29.36 39.11 20.38
C GLU A 48 29.50 40.42 21.20
N LYS A 49 30.75 40.87 21.43
CA LYS A 49 31.06 42.09 22.19
C LYS A 49 30.59 42.07 23.67
N LYS A 50 30.41 40.88 24.24
CA LYS A 50 30.14 40.65 25.67
C LYS A 50 31.19 39.71 26.29
N PRO A 51 31.57 39.93 27.56
CA PRO A 51 32.53 39.07 28.24
C PRO A 51 31.86 37.83 28.86
N TYR A 52 32.46 36.66 28.63
CA TYR A 52 32.06 35.37 29.18
C TYR A 52 33.23 34.72 29.94
N CYS A 53 32.92 33.84 30.90
CA CYS A 53 33.93 32.98 31.51
C CYS A 53 34.25 31.79 30.60
N ASN A 54 35.36 31.09 30.87
CA ASN A 54 35.78 29.92 30.08
C ASN A 54 34.72 28.81 30.01
N ALA A 55 33.91 28.65 31.05
CA ALA A 55 32.86 27.64 31.11
C ALA A 55 31.61 28.03 30.29
N HIS A 56 31.23 29.31 30.30
CA HIS A 56 30.03 29.81 29.62
C HIS A 56 30.31 30.44 28.25
N TYR A 57 31.52 30.25 27.71
CA TYR A 57 31.84 30.68 26.35
C TYR A 57 31.18 29.74 25.34
N PRO A 58 30.33 30.24 24.42
CA PRO A 58 29.74 29.43 23.37
C PRO A 58 30.85 28.79 22.54
N LYS A 59 30.97 27.47 22.61
CA LYS A 59 31.89 26.73 21.74
C LYS A 59 31.35 26.84 20.33
N GLN A 60 32.09 27.51 19.46
CA GLN A 60 31.78 27.56 18.04
C GLN A 60 31.84 26.13 17.50
N SER A 61 30.68 25.54 17.18
CA SER A 61 30.59 24.26 16.48
C SER A 61 30.53 24.56 14.98
N PHE A 62 31.59 24.22 14.28
CA PHE A 62 31.57 24.23 12.81
C PHE A 62 30.74 23.03 12.37
N THR A 63 29.50 23.27 11.95
CA THR A 63 28.74 22.26 11.20
C THR A 63 29.25 22.33 9.77
N THR A 64 29.98 21.32 9.32
CA THR A 64 30.31 21.22 7.90
C THR A 64 29.00 21.15 7.12
N VAL A 65 28.91 21.91 6.04
CA VAL A 65 27.72 21.93 5.19
C VAL A 65 27.53 20.53 4.63
N ALA A 66 26.43 19.87 5.00
CA ALA A 66 26.19 18.47 4.65
C ALA A 66 26.07 18.26 3.12
N ASP A 67 25.54 19.27 2.42
CA ASP A 67 25.21 19.19 1.00
C ASP A 67 26.24 19.91 0.12
N THR A 68 27.54 19.71 0.37
CA THR A 68 28.55 20.07 -0.64
C THR A 68 28.45 19.10 -1.83
N PRO A 69 28.73 19.55 -3.07
CA PRO A 69 28.69 18.68 -4.25
C PRO A 69 29.64 17.47 -4.14
N GLU A 70 30.73 17.62 -3.39
CA GLU A 70 31.65 16.52 -3.09
C GLU A 70 31.00 15.46 -2.19
N ASN A 71 30.34 15.86 -1.10
CA ASN A 71 29.66 14.95 -0.20
C ASN A 71 28.54 14.17 -0.91
N LEU A 72 27.81 14.83 -1.82
CA LEU A 72 26.80 14.18 -2.66
C LEU A 72 27.42 13.12 -3.59
N ARG A 73 28.55 13.45 -4.23
CA ARG A 73 29.27 12.50 -5.11
C ARG A 73 29.78 11.30 -4.33
N LEU A 74 30.35 11.50 -3.14
CA LEU A 74 30.83 10.43 -2.27
C LEU A 74 29.69 9.52 -1.80
N LYS A 75 28.53 10.09 -1.46
CA LYS A 75 27.33 9.33 -1.10
C LYS A 75 26.85 8.46 -2.25
N GLN A 76 26.74 9.01 -3.46
CA GLN A 76 26.37 8.25 -4.65
C GLN A 76 27.35 7.11 -4.95
N GLN A 77 28.66 7.39 -4.88
CA GLN A 77 29.69 6.39 -5.10
C GLN A 77 29.61 5.24 -4.07
N SER A 78 29.43 5.58 -2.79
CA SER A 78 29.26 4.60 -1.71
C SER A 78 28.02 3.73 -1.92
N GLU A 79 26.91 4.35 -2.34
CA GLU A 79 25.68 3.64 -2.65
C GLU A 79 25.85 2.65 -3.81
N LEU A 80 26.54 3.05 -4.88
CA LEU A 80 26.84 2.18 -6.03
C LEU A 80 27.76 1.02 -5.66
N GLN A 81 28.74 1.25 -4.78
CA GLN A 81 29.68 0.21 -4.32
C GLN A 81 29.10 -0.69 -3.23
N SER A 82 27.93 -0.37 -2.68
CA SER A 82 27.36 -1.12 -1.57
C SER A 82 26.85 -2.50 -2.02
N GLN A 83 27.43 -3.55 -1.46
CA GLN A 83 26.99 -4.94 -1.70
C GLN A 83 25.55 -5.18 -1.25
N VAL A 84 25.06 -4.39 -0.29
CA VAL A 84 23.68 -4.45 0.23
C VAL A 84 22.68 -4.09 -0.88
N LYS A 85 22.90 -3.01 -1.63
CA LYS A 85 22.01 -2.68 -2.75
C LYS A 85 22.07 -3.71 -3.86
N TYR A 86 23.26 -4.27 -4.12
CA TYR A 86 23.46 -5.32 -5.13
C TYR A 86 22.72 -6.62 -4.78
N LYS A 87 22.72 -7.02 -3.50
CA LYS A 87 22.10 -8.27 -3.04
C LYS A 87 20.64 -8.13 -2.66
N ARG A 88 20.11 -6.93 -2.51
CA ARG A 88 18.71 -6.65 -2.13
C ARG A 88 17.70 -7.36 -3.03
N ASP A 89 17.80 -7.20 -4.34
CA ASP A 89 16.84 -7.79 -5.28
C ASP A 89 16.93 -9.32 -5.26
N PHE A 90 18.16 -9.83 -5.10
CA PHE A 90 18.40 -11.26 -4.90
C PHE A 90 17.78 -11.77 -3.59
N GLU A 91 17.98 -11.10 -2.47
CA GLU A 91 17.38 -11.43 -1.17
C GLU A 91 15.85 -11.33 -1.18
N GLU A 92 15.29 -10.32 -1.86
CA GLU A 92 13.84 -10.15 -2.01
C GLU A 92 13.23 -11.24 -2.91
N SER A 93 13.99 -11.73 -3.88
CA SER A 93 13.61 -12.86 -4.74
C SER A 93 13.86 -14.22 -4.09
N LYS A 94 14.73 -14.28 -3.06
CA LYS A 94 15.11 -15.50 -2.34
C LYS A 94 13.97 -15.94 -1.40
N GLY A 95 12.99 -16.62 -1.98
CA GLY A 95 11.79 -17.10 -1.28
C GLY A 95 10.51 -16.87 -2.09
N ARG A 96 10.54 -15.90 -3.03
CA ARG A 96 9.60 -15.85 -4.16
C ARG A 96 10.05 -16.90 -5.15
N GLY A 97 9.78 -18.17 -4.83
CA GLY A 97 10.18 -19.33 -5.63
C GLY A 97 9.97 -19.05 -7.12
N PHE A 98 10.93 -19.51 -7.94
CA PHE A 98 10.89 -19.38 -9.40
C PHE A 98 9.46 -19.65 -9.89
N SER A 99 8.75 -18.59 -10.28
CA SER A 99 7.41 -18.74 -10.82
C SER A 99 7.60 -19.47 -12.14
N ILE A 100 7.29 -20.78 -12.18
CA ILE A 100 7.17 -21.50 -13.44
C ILE A 100 6.24 -20.64 -14.28
N VAL A 101 6.78 -20.08 -15.37
CA VAL A 101 6.02 -19.26 -16.30
C VAL A 101 4.83 -20.12 -16.73
N THR A 102 3.65 -19.78 -16.20
CA THR A 102 2.44 -20.59 -16.34
C THR A 102 1.96 -20.68 -17.78
N ASP A 103 2.46 -19.77 -18.62
CA ASP A 103 2.08 -19.58 -20.01
C ASP A 103 3.27 -19.76 -20.95
N THR A 104 4.16 -20.73 -20.69
CA THR A 104 5.09 -21.14 -21.74
C THR A 104 4.28 -21.67 -22.94
N PRO A 105 4.69 -21.37 -24.18
CA PRO A 105 3.97 -21.80 -25.37
C PRO A 105 3.84 -23.32 -25.46
N GLU A 106 4.79 -24.08 -24.91
CA GLU A 106 4.73 -25.53 -24.81
C GLU A 106 3.65 -26.02 -23.83
N LEU A 107 3.51 -25.38 -22.66
CA LEU A 107 2.45 -25.74 -21.71
C LEU A 107 1.06 -25.44 -22.27
N GLN A 108 0.93 -24.35 -23.03
CA GLN A 108 -0.31 -24.02 -23.74
C GLN A 108 -0.64 -25.05 -24.82
N ARG A 109 0.36 -25.52 -25.58
CA ARG A 109 0.19 -26.60 -26.57
C ARG A 109 -0.29 -27.88 -25.89
N LEU A 110 0.35 -28.29 -24.79
CA LEU A 110 -0.01 -29.49 -24.03
C LEU A 110 -1.44 -29.42 -23.44
N LYS A 111 -1.84 -28.26 -22.91
CA LYS A 111 -3.23 -28.07 -22.46
C LYS A 111 -4.22 -28.22 -23.60
N ARG A 112 -3.97 -27.60 -24.76
CA ARG A 112 -4.86 -27.69 -25.93
C ARG A 112 -4.98 -29.12 -26.44
N THR A 113 -3.86 -29.85 -26.56
CA THR A 113 -3.89 -31.24 -27.00
C THR A 113 -4.62 -32.13 -26.00
N GLN A 114 -4.41 -31.93 -24.70
CA GLN A 114 -5.14 -32.64 -23.64
C GLN A 114 -6.65 -32.40 -23.73
N GLU A 115 -7.07 -31.15 -23.95
CA GLU A 115 -8.47 -30.79 -24.14
C GLU A 115 -9.08 -31.48 -25.36
N GLN A 116 -8.37 -31.54 -26.49
CA GLN A 116 -8.82 -32.22 -27.71
C GLN A 116 -8.94 -33.74 -27.55
N ILE A 117 -8.06 -34.36 -26.76
CA ILE A 117 -8.06 -35.81 -26.51
C ILE A 117 -9.13 -36.21 -25.48
N SER A 118 -9.55 -35.28 -24.62
CA SER A 118 -10.44 -35.59 -23.51
C SER A 118 -11.83 -36.04 -23.98
N ASN A 119 -12.23 -37.26 -23.58
CA ASN A 119 -13.55 -37.82 -23.88
C ASN A 119 -14.70 -36.96 -23.32
N VAL A 120 -14.46 -36.27 -22.20
CA VAL A 120 -15.42 -35.37 -21.55
C VAL A 120 -15.78 -34.21 -22.47
N LYS A 121 -14.79 -33.51 -23.04
CA LYS A 121 -15.07 -32.43 -24.01
C LYS A 121 -15.74 -32.97 -25.28
N TYR A 122 -15.34 -34.15 -25.75
CA TYR A 122 -15.94 -34.76 -26.94
C TYR A 122 -17.44 -35.05 -26.78
N HIS A 123 -17.90 -35.43 -25.58
CA HIS A 123 -19.31 -35.71 -25.32
C HIS A 123 -20.09 -34.49 -24.81
N GLU A 124 -19.43 -33.36 -24.52
CA GLU A 124 -20.05 -32.19 -23.90
C GLU A 124 -21.17 -31.59 -24.77
N ASP A 125 -20.92 -31.41 -26.07
CA ASP A 125 -21.92 -30.89 -27.01
C ASP A 125 -23.04 -31.89 -27.25
N PHE A 126 -22.73 -33.18 -27.23
CA PHE A 126 -23.73 -34.25 -27.30
C PHE A 126 -24.64 -34.24 -26.06
N GLU A 127 -24.09 -34.13 -24.85
CA GLU A 127 -24.87 -34.03 -23.62
C GLU A 127 -25.71 -32.74 -23.57
N LYS A 128 -25.19 -31.60 -24.05
CA LYS A 128 -25.94 -30.34 -24.14
C LYS A 128 -27.10 -30.39 -25.12
N THR A 129 -26.99 -31.18 -26.17
CA THR A 129 -28.01 -31.32 -27.22
C THR A 129 -28.95 -32.51 -26.98
N LYS A 130 -28.54 -33.47 -26.15
CA LYS A 130 -29.34 -34.60 -25.70
C LYS A 130 -30.53 -34.09 -24.86
N GLY A 131 -31.68 -33.95 -25.53
CA GLY A 131 -32.91 -33.42 -24.96
C GLY A 131 -33.50 -32.23 -25.71
N ARG A 132 -32.75 -31.58 -26.61
CA ARG A 132 -33.27 -30.49 -27.46
C ARG A 132 -33.82 -30.93 -28.82
N GLY A 133 -33.68 -32.21 -29.18
CA GLY A 133 -33.97 -32.72 -30.53
C GLY A 133 -35.20 -33.62 -30.67
N PHE A 134 -35.99 -33.87 -29.61
CA PHE A 134 -37.20 -34.69 -29.74
C PHE A 134 -38.38 -34.04 -29.03
N THR A 135 -39.07 -33.16 -29.74
CA THR A 135 -40.48 -32.87 -29.47
C THR A 135 -41.29 -33.93 -30.21
N PRO A 136 -42.07 -34.81 -29.55
CA PRO A 136 -43.02 -35.65 -30.27
C PRO A 136 -43.94 -34.70 -31.06
N VAL A 137 -44.09 -34.93 -32.36
CA VAL A 137 -45.03 -34.17 -33.18
C VAL A 137 -46.43 -34.56 -32.69
N VAL A 138 -47.03 -33.71 -31.86
CA VAL A 138 -48.34 -33.98 -31.25
C VAL A 138 -49.48 -33.82 -32.27
N ASP A 139 -49.24 -33.08 -33.35
CA ASP A 139 -50.27 -32.62 -34.30
C ASP A 139 -50.20 -33.37 -35.64
N ASP A 140 -49.96 -34.68 -35.63
CA ASP A 140 -50.18 -35.49 -36.83
C ASP A 140 -51.69 -35.54 -37.15
N PRO A 141 -52.10 -35.38 -38.42
CA PRO A 141 -53.51 -35.27 -38.81
C PRO A 141 -54.33 -36.52 -38.46
N VAL A 142 -53.67 -37.68 -38.34
CA VAL A 142 -54.29 -38.93 -37.87
C VAL A 142 -54.58 -38.86 -36.37
N THR A 143 -53.64 -38.38 -35.57
CA THR A 143 -53.77 -38.23 -34.12
C THR A 143 -54.86 -37.23 -33.77
N GLU A 144 -54.93 -36.11 -34.51
CA GLU A 144 -56.05 -35.16 -34.40
C GLU A 144 -57.39 -35.80 -34.75
N ARG A 145 -57.45 -36.57 -35.85
CA ARG A 145 -58.68 -37.23 -36.28
C ARG A 145 -59.15 -38.27 -35.26
N VAL A 146 -58.24 -39.04 -34.68
CA VAL A 146 -58.53 -40.00 -33.60
C VAL A 146 -59.02 -39.26 -32.36
N ARG A 147 -58.41 -38.13 -31.98
CA ARG A 147 -58.83 -37.30 -30.84
C ARG A 147 -60.23 -36.70 -31.04
N LYS A 148 -60.52 -36.18 -32.23
CA LYS A 148 -61.85 -35.66 -32.59
C LYS A 148 -62.90 -36.79 -32.61
N ASN A 149 -62.57 -37.95 -33.19
CA ASN A 149 -63.47 -39.10 -33.21
C ASN A 149 -63.75 -39.65 -31.81
N THR A 150 -62.74 -39.73 -30.93
CA THR A 150 -62.95 -40.17 -29.55
C THR A 150 -63.84 -39.19 -28.76
N GLN A 151 -63.71 -37.88 -28.99
CA GLN A 151 -64.63 -36.89 -28.41
C GLN A 151 -66.08 -37.09 -28.91
N VAL A 152 -66.25 -37.32 -30.21
CA VAL A 152 -67.58 -37.54 -30.83
C VAL A 152 -68.22 -38.86 -30.38
N VAL A 153 -67.43 -39.92 -30.23
CA VAL A 153 -67.92 -41.26 -29.82
C VAL A 153 -68.16 -41.35 -28.31
N SER A 154 -67.52 -40.51 -27.49
CA SER A 154 -67.70 -40.56 -26.05
C SER A 154 -69.10 -40.10 -25.61
N ASP A 155 -69.83 -40.99 -24.94
CA ASP A 155 -71.18 -40.76 -24.40
C ASP A 155 -71.22 -39.66 -23.33
N ALA A 156 -70.06 -39.31 -22.76
CA ALA A 156 -69.88 -38.21 -21.82
C ALA A 156 -70.14 -36.83 -22.46
N ALA A 157 -69.77 -36.63 -23.72
CA ALA A 157 -70.06 -35.38 -24.46
C ALA A 157 -71.54 -35.29 -24.83
N TYR A 158 -72.19 -36.42 -25.13
CA TYR A 158 -73.61 -36.48 -25.48
C TYR A 158 -74.53 -36.25 -24.27
N LYS A 159 -74.14 -36.75 -23.08
CA LYS A 159 -74.91 -36.60 -21.83
C LYS A 159 -74.58 -35.34 -21.02
N GLY A 160 -73.67 -34.48 -21.50
CA GLY A 160 -73.32 -33.21 -20.85
C GLY A 160 -72.71 -33.34 -19.45
N VAL A 161 -72.16 -34.51 -19.11
CA VAL A 161 -71.54 -34.71 -17.79
C VAL A 161 -70.09 -34.27 -17.89
N HIS A 162 -69.83 -33.02 -17.55
CA HIS A 162 -68.47 -32.57 -17.30
C HIS A 162 -67.97 -33.23 -16.00
N PRO A 163 -66.84 -33.95 -16.02
CA PRO A 163 -66.27 -34.45 -14.79
C PRO A 163 -65.89 -33.26 -13.90
N HIS A 164 -66.42 -33.22 -12.68
CA HIS A 164 -66.00 -32.26 -11.67
C HIS A 164 -64.53 -32.55 -11.35
N ILE A 165 -63.63 -31.73 -11.89
CA ILE A 165 -62.20 -31.80 -11.57
C ILE A 165 -62.05 -31.38 -10.12
N VAL A 166 -61.75 -32.35 -9.25
CA VAL A 166 -61.18 -32.07 -7.94
C VAL A 166 -59.72 -31.69 -8.20
N GLU A 167 -59.38 -30.41 -8.03
CA GLU A 167 -57.98 -30.00 -8.03
C GLU A 167 -57.28 -30.70 -6.86
N MET A 168 -56.38 -31.63 -7.17
CA MET A 168 -55.46 -32.16 -6.18
C MET A 168 -54.25 -31.25 -6.14
N ASP A 169 -54.08 -30.53 -5.03
CA ASP A 169 -52.92 -29.70 -4.77
C ASP A 169 -51.62 -30.48 -5.01
N ARG A 170 -50.78 -29.96 -5.92
CA ARG A 170 -49.44 -30.52 -6.15
C ARG A 170 -48.65 -30.36 -4.86
N ARG A 171 -48.40 -31.47 -4.14
CA ARG A 171 -47.50 -31.44 -2.97
C ARG A 171 -46.12 -30.94 -3.38
N PRO A 172 -45.58 -29.91 -2.72
CA PRO A 172 -44.26 -29.39 -3.05
C PRO A 172 -43.15 -30.32 -2.56
N GLY A 173 -42.29 -30.72 -3.50
CA GLY A 173 -40.85 -30.94 -3.36
C GLY A 173 -40.30 -31.82 -2.24
N ILE A 174 -39.76 -32.99 -2.61
CA ILE A 174 -38.65 -33.60 -1.87
C ILE A 174 -37.43 -33.57 -2.81
N ILE A 175 -36.47 -32.71 -2.48
CA ILE A 175 -35.15 -32.66 -3.11
C ILE A 175 -34.33 -33.75 -2.45
N VAL A 176 -34.06 -34.85 -3.15
CA VAL A 176 -33.01 -35.81 -2.74
C VAL A 176 -31.70 -35.36 -3.38
N ALA A 177 -30.78 -34.88 -2.54
CA ALA A 177 -29.42 -34.53 -2.95
C ALA A 177 -28.62 -35.81 -3.30
N PRO A 178 -27.76 -35.79 -4.32
CA PRO A 178 -26.91 -36.92 -4.66
C PRO A 178 -25.77 -37.05 -3.64
N VAL A 179 -25.63 -38.24 -3.06
CA VAL A 179 -24.43 -38.64 -2.32
C VAL A 179 -23.30 -38.81 -3.34
N LEU A 180 -22.27 -37.97 -3.23
CA LEU A 180 -21.00 -38.11 -3.94
C LEU A 180 -20.08 -39.10 -3.18
N PRO A 181 -19.14 -39.77 -3.87
CA PRO A 181 -18.59 -41.08 -3.49
C PRO A 181 -17.71 -41.08 -2.23
#